data_AF-A0A8J3E8E7-F1
#
_entry.id   AF-A0A8J3E8E7-F1
#
_cell.length_a   1.000
_cell.length_b   1.000
_cell.length_c   1.000
_cell.angle_alpha   90.00
_cell.angle_beta   90.00
_cell.angle_gamma   90.00
#
_symmetry.space_group_name_H-M   'P 1'
#
loop_
_entity.id
_entity.type
_entity.pdbx_description
1 polymer ?
#
loop_
_entity_poly.entity_id
_entity_poly.type
_entity_poly.pdbx_seq_one_letter_code
_entity_poly.pdbx_strand_id
1 'polypeptide(L)'
;MSLHDEINSYWTSFSNAYINDLLDAFEQIEIDDNDFSFDDGDYHELEIFFEQSYIWPVTKENVIRIIEVANMLPTKILMYYMQHLAEENAEMFNEFYTIINGESNNDFQYLLKRCISFEKCQIITKIMCYERLHILEKVLTRTMDEVS
;
A
#
# COMPACT_ATOMS: atom_id res chain seq x y z
N MET A 1 -4.11 21.73 3.42
CA MET A 1 -2.90 20.90 3.26
C MET A 1 -3.12 20.15 1.96
N SER A 2 -2.14 20.04 1.07
CA SER A 2 -2.36 19.29 -0.18
C SER A 2 -2.44 17.80 0.14
N LEU A 3 -3.15 17.03 -0.70
CA LEU A 3 -3.21 15.57 -0.58
C LEU A 3 -1.79 14.95 -0.59
N HIS A 4 -0.87 15.51 -1.38
CA HIS A 4 0.53 15.07 -1.40
C HIS A 4 1.21 15.20 -0.02
N ASP A 5 1.06 16.35 0.64
CA ASP A 5 1.63 16.56 1.97
C ASP A 5 0.96 15.67 3.02
N GLU A 6 -0.33 15.41 2.86
CA GLU A 6 -1.09 14.52 3.73
C GLU A 6 -0.62 13.07 3.62
N ILE A 7 -0.47 12.53 2.40
CA ILE A 7 0.01 11.17 2.16
C ILE A 7 1.41 10.99 2.75
N ASN A 8 2.31 11.94 2.53
CA ASN A 8 3.66 11.89 3.10
C ASN A 8 3.63 11.97 4.63
N SER A 9 2.78 12.84 5.19
CA SER A 9 2.61 12.95 6.65
C SER A 9 2.02 11.69 7.26
N TYR A 10 1.07 11.05 6.57
CA TYR A 10 0.44 9.80 6.99
C TYR A 10 1.49 8.69 7.14
N TRP A 11 2.29 8.45 6.11
CA TRP A 11 3.31 7.41 6.14
C TRP A 11 4.43 7.71 7.15
N THR A 12 4.90 8.95 7.21
CA THR A 12 5.92 9.37 8.21
C THR A 12 5.42 9.29 9.66
N SER A 13 4.10 9.30 9.89
CA SER A 13 3.53 9.14 11.24
C SER A 13 3.69 7.73 11.82
N PHE A 14 3.87 6.70 10.97
CA PHE A 14 4.08 5.35 11.46
C PHE A 14 5.47 5.21 12.09
N SER A 15 5.52 4.65 13.30
CA SER A 15 6.78 4.39 14.02
C SER A 15 7.70 3.36 13.34
N ASN A 16 7.26 2.77 12.23
CA ASN A 16 8.00 1.76 11.48
C ASN A 16 8.66 2.41 10.26
N ALA A 17 9.86 2.97 10.46
CA ALA A 17 10.65 3.60 9.40
C ALA A 17 10.81 2.72 8.15
N TYR A 18 10.82 1.40 8.35
CA TYR A 18 10.99 0.47 7.25
C TYR A 18 9.81 0.40 6.26
N ILE A 19 8.60 0.77 6.68
CA ILE A 19 7.47 0.87 5.74
C ILE A 19 7.67 2.07 4.82
N ASN A 20 8.21 3.17 5.35
CA ASN A 20 8.48 4.37 4.55
C ASN A 20 9.60 4.11 3.56
N ASP A 21 10.70 3.49 3.99
CA ASP A 21 11.79 3.09 3.10
C ASP A 21 11.30 2.15 1.98
N LEU A 22 10.38 1.23 2.31
CA LEU A 22 9.79 0.33 1.33
C LEU A 22 8.91 1.09 0.33
N LEU A 23 8.06 2.00 0.80
CA LEU A 23 7.18 2.80 -0.05
C LEU A 23 7.96 3.72 -0.98
N ASP A 24 9.03 4.35 -0.49
CA ASP A 24 9.91 5.18 -1.31
C ASP A 24 10.64 4.34 -2.36
N ALA A 25 11.01 3.08 -2.05
CA ALA A 25 11.59 2.16 -3.02
C ALA A 25 10.59 1.75 -4.12
N PHE A 26 9.31 1.50 -3.77
CA PHE A 26 8.26 1.26 -4.76
C PHE A 26 8.04 2.48 -5.65
N GLU A 27 7.93 3.66 -5.06
CA GLU A 27 7.72 4.92 -5.77
C GLU A 27 8.86 5.18 -6.77
N GLN A 28 10.12 5.00 -6.36
CA GLN A 28 11.26 5.17 -7.25
C GLN A 28 11.22 4.21 -8.46
N ILE A 29 10.94 2.93 -8.23
CA ILE A 29 10.84 1.94 -9.33
C ILE A 29 9.69 2.29 -10.27
N GLU A 30 8.54 2.69 -9.72
CA GLU A 30 7.35 3.05 -10.51
C GLU A 30 7.57 4.31 -11.36
N ILE A 31 8.30 5.31 -10.82
CA ILE A 31 8.74 6.51 -11.56
C ILE A 31 9.68 6.11 -12.71
N ASP A 32 10.69 5.29 -12.41
CA ASP A 32 11.71 4.87 -13.38
C ASP A 32 11.11 4.04 -14.53
N ASP A 33 10.13 3.18 -14.23
CA ASP A 33 9.53 2.28 -15.21
C ASP A 33 8.41 2.92 -16.05
N ASN A 34 7.71 3.94 -15.53
CA ASN A 34 6.48 4.48 -16.15
C ASN A 34 6.54 5.96 -16.55
N ASP A 35 7.66 6.67 -16.33
CA ASP A 35 7.82 8.12 -16.57
C ASP A 35 6.65 8.93 -15.97
N PHE A 36 6.29 8.53 -14.76
CA PHE A 36 5.01 8.88 -14.16
C PHE A 36 5.22 9.98 -13.12
N SER A 37 4.65 11.16 -13.36
CA SER A 37 4.70 12.30 -12.45
C SER A 37 3.30 12.87 -12.24
N PHE A 38 2.85 12.93 -10.98
CA PHE A 38 1.65 13.68 -10.58
C PHE A 38 1.98 15.17 -10.47
N ASP A 39 1.17 16.03 -11.06
CA ASP A 39 1.17 17.46 -10.76
C ASP A 39 0.15 17.83 -9.65
N ASP A 40 0.15 19.09 -9.22
CA ASP A 40 -0.76 19.57 -8.18
C ASP A 40 -2.25 19.44 -8.57
N GLY A 41 -2.56 19.50 -9.88
CA GLY A 41 -3.91 19.32 -10.41
C GLY A 41 -4.36 17.88 -10.29
N ASP A 42 -3.49 16.94 -10.64
CA ASP A 42 -3.77 15.51 -10.52
C ASP A 42 -4.04 15.12 -9.05
N TYR A 43 -3.25 15.65 -8.09
CA TYR A 43 -3.51 15.42 -6.66
C TYR A 43 -4.85 15.99 -6.21
N HIS A 44 -5.29 17.12 -6.75
CA HIS A 44 -6.59 17.69 -6.43
C HIS A 44 -7.75 16.85 -6.97
N GLU A 45 -7.62 16.31 -8.19
CA GLU A 45 -8.62 15.39 -8.74
C GLU A 45 -8.71 14.08 -7.93
N LEU A 46 -7.58 13.56 -7.48
CA LEU A 46 -7.53 12.40 -6.58
C LEU A 46 -8.18 12.67 -5.23
N GLU A 47 -7.96 13.83 -4.64
CA GLU A 47 -8.56 14.24 -3.37
C GLU A 47 -10.09 14.20 -3.47
N ILE A 48 -10.64 14.82 -4.53
CA ILE A 48 -12.08 14.80 -4.79
C ILE A 48 -12.59 13.37 -5.00
N PHE A 49 -11.86 12.55 -5.76
CA PHE A 49 -12.24 11.16 -5.99
C PHE A 49 -12.26 10.35 -4.68
N PHE A 50 -11.23 10.49 -3.84
CA PHE A 50 -11.11 9.79 -2.56
C PHE A 50 -12.29 10.15 -1.66
N GLU A 51 -12.51 11.44 -1.39
CA GLU A 51 -13.59 11.91 -0.53
C GLU A 51 -14.98 11.42 -0.99
N GLN A 52 -15.24 11.42 -2.30
CA GLN A 52 -16.50 10.95 -2.85
C GLN A 52 -16.65 9.44 -2.77
N SER A 53 -15.59 8.70 -3.12
CA SER A 53 -15.61 7.24 -3.16
C SER A 53 -15.84 6.61 -1.78
N TYR A 54 -15.40 7.25 -0.71
CA TYR A 54 -15.64 6.79 0.67
C TYR A 54 -17.13 6.76 1.02
N ILE A 55 -17.95 7.65 0.45
CA ILE A 55 -19.38 7.72 0.76
C ILE A 55 -20.28 7.10 -0.30
N TRP A 56 -19.71 6.54 -1.38
CA TRP A 56 -20.50 5.90 -2.42
C TRP A 56 -21.23 4.65 -1.91
N PRO A 57 -22.45 4.38 -2.43
CA PRO A 57 -23.12 3.13 -2.13
C PRO A 57 -22.34 1.95 -2.72
N VAL A 58 -22.29 0.84 -1.99
CA VAL A 58 -21.61 -0.38 -2.41
C VAL A 58 -22.38 -1.01 -3.58
N THR A 59 -21.90 -0.76 -4.79
CA THR A 59 -22.43 -1.31 -6.03
C THR A 59 -21.29 -1.81 -6.89
N LYS A 60 -21.53 -2.84 -7.69
CA LYS A 60 -20.50 -3.38 -8.59
C LYS A 60 -19.90 -2.31 -9.51
N GLU A 61 -20.73 -1.38 -10.01
CA GLU A 61 -20.26 -0.28 -10.86
C GLU A 61 -19.29 0.64 -10.13
N ASN A 62 -19.61 1.06 -8.91
CA ASN A 62 -18.73 1.92 -8.11
C ASN A 62 -17.42 1.22 -7.75
N VAL A 63 -17.48 -0.07 -7.41
CA VAL A 63 -16.29 -0.86 -7.11
C VAL A 63 -15.38 -0.99 -8.34
N ILE A 64 -15.96 -1.22 -9.53
CA ILE A 64 -15.19 -1.25 -10.79
C ILE A 64 -14.49 0.09 -11.04
N ARG A 65 -15.17 1.22 -10.86
CA ARG A 65 -14.54 2.55 -11.00
C ARG A 65 -13.37 2.74 -10.03
N ILE A 66 -13.51 2.27 -8.80
CA ILE A 66 -12.42 2.27 -7.81
C ILE A 66 -11.24 1.43 -8.31
N ILE A 67 -11.49 0.23 -8.85
CA ILE A 67 -10.44 -0.65 -9.39
C ILE A 67 -9.70 0.00 -10.57
N GLU A 68 -10.44 0.65 -11.47
CA GLU A 68 -9.86 1.35 -12.63
C GLU A 68 -8.91 2.46 -12.18
N VAL A 69 -9.32 3.29 -11.21
CA VAL A 69 -8.44 4.34 -10.66
C VAL A 69 -7.27 3.72 -9.90
N ALA A 70 -7.52 2.74 -9.03
CA ALA A 70 -6.50 2.07 -8.24
C ALA A 70 -5.36 1.45 -9.08
N ASN A 71 -5.69 0.95 -10.28
CA ASN A 71 -4.69 0.41 -11.21
C ASN A 71 -3.72 1.47 -11.75
N MET A 72 -4.14 2.74 -11.80
CA MET A 72 -3.32 3.85 -12.28
C MET A 72 -2.51 4.52 -11.17
N LEU A 73 -2.79 4.21 -9.90
CA LEU A 73 -2.10 4.82 -8.78
C LEU A 73 -0.73 4.17 -8.52
N PRO A 74 0.31 4.96 -8.23
CA PRO A 74 1.53 4.51 -7.57
C PRO A 74 1.20 3.80 -6.25
N THR A 75 2.03 2.85 -5.86
CA THR A 75 1.80 1.99 -4.70
C THR A 75 1.60 2.81 -3.43
N LYS A 76 2.36 3.90 -3.24
CA LYS A 76 2.25 4.77 -2.05
C LYS A 76 0.89 5.45 -1.92
N ILE A 77 0.35 5.96 -3.04
CA ILE A 77 -0.96 6.60 -3.09
C ILE A 77 -2.06 5.54 -2.99
N LEU A 78 -1.93 4.43 -3.72
CA LEU A 78 -2.85 3.30 -3.69
C LEU A 78 -3.03 2.76 -2.27
N MET A 79 -1.94 2.49 -1.56
CA MET A 79 -2.00 1.93 -0.21
C MET A 79 -2.58 2.92 0.79
N TYR A 80 -2.32 4.22 0.63
CA TYR A 80 -2.93 5.26 1.46
C TYR A 80 -4.45 5.27 1.26
N TYR A 81 -4.89 5.28 0.00
CA TYR A 81 -6.30 5.27 -0.35
C TYR A 81 -7.01 4.01 0.14
N MET A 82 -6.38 2.83 0.00
CA MET A 82 -6.92 1.56 0.47
C MET A 82 -7.09 1.51 2.00
N GLN A 83 -6.17 2.09 2.78
CA GLN A 83 -6.33 2.15 4.24
C GLN A 83 -7.51 3.05 4.63
N HIS A 84 -7.62 4.24 4.05
CA HIS A 84 -8.75 5.13 4.32
C HIS A 84 -10.08 4.56 3.82
N LEU A 85 -10.09 3.87 2.68
CA LEU A 85 -11.29 3.18 2.19
C LEU A 85 -11.74 2.09 3.17
N ALA A 86 -10.80 1.35 3.77
CA ALA A 86 -11.11 0.34 4.78
C ALA A 86 -11.65 0.95 6.08
N GLU A 87 -11.14 2.12 6.48
CA GLU A 87 -11.55 2.84 7.70
C GLU A 87 -12.91 3.51 7.54
N GLU A 88 -13.13 4.21 6.42
CA GLU A 88 -14.33 5.01 6.16
C GLU A 88 -15.48 4.19 5.55
N ASN A 89 -15.16 3.14 4.77
CA ASN A 89 -16.15 2.31 4.08
C ASN A 89 -15.69 0.86 3.94
N ALA A 90 -15.60 0.16 5.08
CA ALA A 90 -15.18 -1.24 5.15
C ALA A 90 -15.99 -2.17 4.23
N GLU A 91 -17.27 -1.90 3.99
CA GLU A 91 -18.09 -2.70 3.07
C GLU A 91 -17.61 -2.56 1.61
N MET A 92 -17.35 -1.33 1.15
CA MET A 92 -16.78 -1.06 -0.17
C MET A 92 -15.40 -1.73 -0.32
N PHE A 93 -14.55 -1.62 0.70
CA PHE A 93 -13.24 -2.25 0.71
C PHE A 93 -13.32 -3.78 0.59
N ASN A 94 -14.24 -4.42 1.33
CA ASN A 94 -14.43 -5.87 1.27
C ASN A 94 -14.99 -6.32 -0.08
N GLU A 95 -15.92 -5.57 -0.67
CA GLU A 95 -16.45 -5.87 -2.01
C GLU A 95 -15.37 -5.69 -3.09
N PHE A 96 -14.54 -4.65 -2.97
CA PHE A 96 -13.36 -4.45 -3.82
C PHE A 96 -12.44 -5.68 -3.82
N TYR A 97 -12.05 -6.16 -2.64
CA TYR A 97 -11.20 -7.36 -2.53
C TYR A 97 -11.88 -8.63 -3.04
N THR A 98 -13.20 -8.73 -2.86
CA THR A 98 -13.99 -9.85 -3.37
C THR A 98 -13.97 -9.90 -4.89
N ILE A 99 -14.16 -8.75 -5.55
CA ILE A 99 -14.16 -8.65 -7.01
C ILE A 99 -12.77 -8.92 -7.59
N ILE A 100 -11.72 -8.27 -7.08
CA ILE A 100 -10.37 -8.44 -7.66
C ILE A 100 -9.83 -9.87 -7.47
N ASN A 101 -10.27 -10.57 -6.42
CA ASN A 101 -9.90 -11.97 -6.17
C ASN A 101 -10.78 -12.97 -6.94
N GLY A 102 -12.04 -12.62 -7.20
CA GLY A 102 -13.02 -13.51 -7.82
C GLY A 102 -13.01 -13.52 -9.35
N GLU A 103 -12.59 -12.42 -10.00
CA GLU A 103 -12.63 -12.31 -11.45
C GLU A 103 -11.26 -12.61 -12.10
N SER A 104 -11.30 -13.29 -13.25
CA SER A 104 -10.12 -13.64 -14.04
C SER A 104 -9.64 -12.53 -14.98
N ASN A 105 -10.16 -11.31 -14.83
CA ASN A 105 -9.72 -10.15 -15.60
C ASN A 105 -8.24 -9.85 -15.30
N ASN A 106 -7.42 -9.66 -16.35
CA ASN A 106 -5.99 -9.39 -16.22
C ASN A 106 -5.70 -8.16 -15.35
N ASP A 107 -6.50 -7.09 -15.48
CA ASP A 107 -6.28 -5.85 -14.75
C ASP A 107 -6.57 -6.03 -13.25
N PHE A 108 -7.55 -6.86 -12.92
CA PHE A 108 -7.91 -7.15 -11.53
C PHE A 108 -6.86 -8.05 -10.87
N GLN A 109 -6.39 -9.04 -11.61
CA GLN A 109 -5.31 -9.93 -11.19
C GLN A 109 -3.98 -9.18 -11.05
N TYR A 110 -3.72 -8.17 -11.88
CA TYR A 110 -2.57 -7.30 -11.74
C TYR A 110 -2.63 -6.49 -10.44
N LEU A 111 -3.76 -5.81 -10.19
CA LEU A 111 -3.96 -5.04 -8.95
C LEU A 111 -3.82 -5.92 -7.69
N LEU A 112 -4.45 -7.09 -7.70
CA LEU A 112 -4.37 -8.06 -6.60
C LEU A 112 -2.91 -8.47 -6.35
N LYS A 113 -2.13 -8.74 -7.41
CA LYS A 113 -0.71 -9.06 -7.26
C LYS A 113 0.08 -7.91 -6.67
N ARG A 114 -0.21 -6.65 -7.05
CA ARG A 114 0.44 -5.47 -6.46
C ARG A 114 0.16 -5.39 -4.95
N CYS A 115 -1.11 -5.48 -4.55
CA CYS A 115 -1.49 -5.47 -3.13
C CYS A 115 -0.81 -6.60 -2.34
N ILE A 116 -0.89 -7.84 -2.83
CA ILE A 116 -0.26 -8.99 -2.16
C ILE A 116 1.27 -8.85 -2.10
N SER A 117 1.90 -8.30 -3.14
CA SER A 117 3.36 -8.11 -3.17
C SER A 117 3.78 -7.09 -2.13
N PHE A 118 3.04 -5.98 -2.02
CA PHE A 118 3.28 -4.97 -1.00
C PHE A 118 3.12 -5.53 0.41
N GLU A 119 2.02 -6.26 0.70
CA GLU A 119 1.81 -6.91 2.01
C GLU A 119 2.93 -7.89 2.35
N LYS A 120 3.39 -8.70 1.39
CA LYS A 120 4.53 -9.60 1.57
C LYS A 120 5.80 -8.83 1.90
N CYS A 121 6.08 -7.76 1.17
CA CYS A 121 7.24 -6.91 1.42
C CYS A 121 7.17 -6.28 2.83
N GLN A 122 6.01 -5.74 3.24
CA GLN A 122 5.84 -5.21 4.60
C GLN A 122 6.13 -6.26 5.67
N ILE A 123 5.61 -7.49 5.51
CA ILE A 123 5.84 -8.59 6.44
C ILE A 123 7.33 -8.96 6.48
N ILE A 124 7.97 -9.14 5.32
CA ILE A 124 9.39 -9.51 5.22
C ILE A 124 10.24 -8.44 5.89
N THR A 125 10.03 -7.17 5.55
CA THR A 125 10.79 -6.05 6.10
C THR A 125 10.63 -5.96 7.61
N LYS A 126 9.43 -6.20 8.14
CA LYS A 126 9.17 -6.23 9.59
C LYS A 126 9.81 -7.43 10.29
N ILE A 127 9.85 -8.60 9.66
CA ILE A 127 10.39 -9.83 10.25
C ILE A 127 11.92 -9.85 10.19
N MET A 128 12.48 -9.44 9.05
CA MET A 128 13.91 -9.48 8.73
C MET A 128 14.60 -8.15 9.05
N CYS A 129 14.01 -7.32 9.92
CA CYS A 129 14.62 -6.07 10.34
C CYS A 129 15.89 -6.33 11.16
N TYR A 130 16.81 -5.36 11.12
CA TYR A 130 18.13 -5.49 11.74
C TYR A 130 18.04 -5.81 13.24
N GLU A 131 17.12 -5.17 13.99
CA GLU A 131 16.99 -5.40 15.43
C GLU A 131 16.63 -6.86 15.73
N ARG A 132 15.74 -7.46 14.93
CA ARG A 132 15.33 -8.86 15.10
C ARG A 132 16.45 -9.81 14.72
N LEU A 133 17.13 -9.56 13.61
CA LEU A 133 18.27 -10.38 13.19
C LEU A 133 19.41 -10.31 14.20
N HIS A 134 19.69 -9.13 14.75
CA HIS A 134 20.71 -8.93 15.78
C HIS A 134 20.37 -9.63 17.11
N ILE A 135 19.10 -9.63 17.51
CA ILE A 135 18.64 -10.41 18.67
C ILE A 135 18.86 -11.90 18.41
N LEU A 136 18.48 -12.39 17.23
CA LEU A 136 18.65 -13.79 16.85
C LEU A 136 20.13 -14.20 16.87
N GLU A 137 21.00 -13.39 16.28
CA GLU A 137 22.46 -13.59 16.30
C GLU A 137 22.97 -13.70 17.74
N LYS A 138 22.63 -12.75 18.62
CA LYS A 138 23.06 -12.77 20.03
C LYS A 138 22.63 -14.02 20.77
N VAL A 139 21.41 -14.51 20.53
CA VAL A 139 20.93 -15.75 21.15
C VAL A 139 21.73 -16.94 20.62
N LEU A 140 21.90 -17.05 19.31
CA LEU A 140 22.64 -18.14 18.68
C LEU A 140 24.09 -18.21 19.17
N THR A 141 24.81 -17.08 19.21
CA THR A 141 26.19 -17.03 19.69
C THR A 141 26.31 -17.49 21.14
N ARG A 142 25.44 -17.02 22.04
CA ARG A 142 25.44 -17.45 23.45
C ARG A 142 25.19 -18.94 23.60
N THR A 143 24.28 -19.48 22.81
CA THR A 143 23.94 -20.91 22.88
C THR A 143 25.10 -21.78 22.36
N MET A 144 25.91 -21.27 21.43
CA MET A 144 27.11 -21.96 20.94
C MET A 144 28.28 -21.89 21.94
N ASP A 145 28.45 -20.75 22.61
CA ASP A 145 29.50 -20.56 23.62
C ASP A 145 29.25 -21.41 24.88
N GLU A 146 27.99 -21.71 25.23
CA GLU A 146 27.63 -22.59 26.37
C GLU A 146 27.87 -24.09 26.09
N VAL A 147 28.08 -24.48 24.83
CA VAL A 147 28.34 -25.87 24.42
C VAL A 147 29.85 -26.13 24.20
N SER A 148 30.69 -25.10 24.43
CA SER A 148 32.15 -25.12 24.32
C SER A 148 32.82 -25.32 25.68
#